data_AF-A0A1F8APU8-F1
#
_entry.id   AF-A0A1F8APU8-F1
#
_cell.length_a   1.000
_cell.length_b   1.000
_cell.length_c   1.000
_cell.angle_alpha   90.00
_cell.angle_beta   90.00
_cell.angle_gamma   90.00
#
_symmetry.space_group_name_H-M   'P 1'
#
loop_
_entity.id
_entity.type
_entity.pdbx_description
1 polymer ?
#
loop_
_entity_poly.entity_id
_entity_poly.type
_entity_poly.pdbx_seq_one_letter_code
_entity_poly.pdbx_strand_id
1 'polypeptide(L)'
;MRKVLLVIILFVLIFSLPKNIFANEREKFVNIVNPVRIAPYTKDVSRSILASYKPVQENNLAATWLLTYDVLRDEKALKVILGMDAKQEVGIFLEVSKKFSEDSGVIYNDTGSWHHAASVFLSGYKREDRLKLINKVFSKFYEVFGFYPKSVGSWWTDSFSLAYIREKYGSITNLGVADQFSVDGYQVWGQYFGVPFYPSMSHAGVPGSRKSKIDIVTIQWAPRDPDRGYKNSLYSAQDYHILPEKLDLKYFEWLMDVYLDNENDFGQFTIGLEADLDPSAYKGEYEDQLKLISDRQKNHKLVVLSMSEFGEWFRKTYPEGSPSYKIKAKNVTWYQSAKFRIGVRYHDGEGKAQIFDFRSYHEDLVEPYFVNPNSDFQLAVNVPFYIDEASDEKSVWNLGDTLFDYFEDRVVLRGYQGDIPDWPAYKETLEVERYGGDLIIKPRYNWFVGKEGLLLSHLSPEAIHLLKNKKLWLLNGLLFVAPAFFFRKKKIIIFVSLFLLGIGVYLWYKKNSLTYYVSQDEIAALTYIKANTGDKVLISDRECLQCPYETPYKPAAFITKKGYVQNISGKKIVSDKRIFTEIDREKATRIFKSLGVDYIYLVRYGEYKESLPFSPGDFGVEKIFGNANTQVWRRIK
;
A
#
# COMPACT_ATOMS: atom_id res chain seq x y z
N MET A 1 33.08 36.72 -56.40
CA MET A 1 32.79 35.25 -56.39
C MET A 1 33.67 34.45 -55.43
N ARG A 2 35.01 34.57 -55.47
CA ARG A 2 35.93 33.74 -54.64
C ARG A 2 35.76 33.87 -53.12
N LYS A 3 35.40 35.06 -52.61
CA LYS A 3 35.14 35.30 -51.17
C LYS A 3 33.80 34.72 -50.70
N VAL A 4 32.78 34.71 -51.56
CA VAL A 4 31.45 34.15 -51.25
C VAL A 4 31.51 32.62 -51.21
N LEU A 5 32.27 32.01 -52.14
CA LEU A 5 32.49 30.56 -52.15
C LEU A 5 33.23 30.09 -50.88
N LEU A 6 34.17 30.87 -50.37
CA LEU A 6 34.90 30.55 -49.15
C LEU A 6 33.99 30.59 -47.91
N VAL A 7 33.07 31.57 -47.84
CA VAL A 7 32.09 31.67 -46.74
C VAL A 7 31.10 30.51 -46.80
N ILE A 8 30.65 30.11 -47.99
CA ILE A 8 29.75 28.96 -48.16
C ILE A 8 30.45 27.66 -47.78
N ILE A 9 31.71 27.47 -48.17
CA ILE A 9 32.51 26.28 -47.79
C ILE A 9 32.74 26.24 -46.27
N LEU A 10 33.01 27.39 -45.64
CA LEU A 10 33.15 27.47 -44.18
C LEU A 10 31.83 27.17 -43.47
N PHE A 11 30.70 27.65 -44.01
CA PHE A 11 29.37 27.36 -43.47
C PHE A 11 29.03 25.87 -43.61
N VAL A 12 29.31 25.26 -44.76
CA VAL A 12 29.09 23.82 -44.98
C VAL A 12 29.99 23.00 -44.06
N LEU A 13 31.26 23.36 -43.86
CA LEU A 13 32.16 22.66 -42.93
C LEU A 13 31.71 22.76 -41.47
N ILE A 14 31.16 23.89 -41.02
CA ILE A 14 30.62 24.05 -39.66
C ILE A 14 29.37 23.18 -39.44
N PHE A 15 28.53 23.01 -40.47
CA PHE A 15 27.33 22.15 -40.40
C PHE A 15 27.56 20.68 -40.78
N SER A 16 28.75 20.34 -41.30
CA SER A 16 29.15 18.96 -41.67
C SER A 16 30.04 18.28 -40.63
N LEU A 17 30.36 18.95 -39.52
CA LEU A 17 30.97 18.26 -38.38
C LEU A 17 29.97 17.21 -37.89
N PRO A 18 30.34 15.91 -37.82
CA PRO A 18 29.48 14.91 -37.22
C PRO A 18 29.19 15.40 -35.81
N LYS A 19 27.91 15.69 -35.52
CA LYS A 19 27.46 15.73 -34.14
C LYS A 19 27.78 14.34 -33.61
N ASN A 20 28.83 14.23 -32.80
CA ASN A 20 28.99 13.10 -31.93
C ASN A 20 27.74 13.10 -31.06
N ILE A 21 26.73 12.32 -31.49
CA ILE A 21 25.64 11.90 -30.63
C ILE A 21 26.33 10.95 -29.66
N PHE A 22 26.93 11.53 -28.62
CA PHE A 22 27.19 10.76 -27.43
C PHE A 22 25.81 10.25 -27.01
N ALA A 23 25.63 8.92 -27.03
CA ALA A 23 24.54 8.32 -26.31
C ALA A 23 24.59 8.93 -24.91
N ASN A 24 23.54 9.67 -24.52
CA ASN A 24 23.49 10.29 -23.21
C ASN A 24 23.59 9.14 -22.22
N GLU A 25 24.73 8.98 -21.53
CA GLU A 25 24.86 7.95 -20.52
C GLU A 25 23.76 8.20 -19.49
N ARG A 26 22.89 7.19 -19.28
CA ARG A 26 21.77 7.29 -18.33
C ARG A 26 22.31 7.61 -16.95
N GLU A 27 21.70 8.58 -16.27
CA GLU A 27 22.12 8.97 -14.93
C GLU A 27 21.84 7.84 -13.94
N LYS A 28 22.80 7.57 -13.04
CA LYS A 28 22.73 6.48 -12.05
C LYS A 28 22.94 7.07 -10.67
N PHE A 29 21.90 7.00 -9.85
CA PHE A 29 21.86 7.62 -8.54
C PHE A 29 21.91 6.57 -7.43
N VAL A 30 22.70 6.84 -6.41
CA VAL A 30 22.65 6.11 -5.15
C VAL A 30 22.28 7.08 -4.03
N ASN A 31 21.31 6.70 -3.20
CA ASN A 31 20.95 7.43 -2.00
C ASN A 31 21.36 6.61 -0.78
N ILE A 32 22.26 7.14 0.03
CA ILE A 32 22.61 6.57 1.32
C ILE A 32 21.75 7.25 2.37
N VAL A 33 20.91 6.50 3.06
CA VAL A 33 19.97 7.04 4.05
C VAL A 33 20.19 6.32 5.38
N ASN A 34 20.15 7.00 6.51
CA ASN A 34 20.41 6.42 7.82
C ASN A 34 19.35 6.92 8.84
N PRO A 35 18.32 6.11 9.17
CA PRO A 35 17.37 6.39 10.22
C PRO A 35 18.09 6.34 11.55
N VAL A 36 17.86 7.35 12.38
CA VAL A 36 18.49 7.50 13.68
C VAL A 36 17.38 7.56 14.71
N ARG A 37 17.30 6.53 15.56
CA ARG A 37 16.31 6.42 16.63
C ARG A 37 16.99 6.14 17.97
N ILE A 38 16.20 6.23 19.05
CA ILE A 38 16.60 5.77 20.38
C ILE A 38 15.60 4.68 20.77
N ALA A 39 15.98 3.43 20.49
CA ALA A 39 15.17 2.25 20.79
C ALA A 39 15.49 1.70 22.19
N PRO A 40 14.67 0.81 22.78
CA PRO A 40 14.94 0.21 24.09
C PRO A 40 16.27 -0.54 24.20
N TYR A 41 16.83 -1.02 23.08
CA TYR A 41 18.12 -1.69 23.03
C TYR A 41 19.30 -0.73 22.82
N THR A 42 19.05 0.54 22.48
CA THR A 42 20.09 1.52 22.17
C THR A 42 20.83 1.90 23.45
N LYS A 43 22.13 1.54 23.52
CA LYS A 43 22.97 1.84 24.69
C LYS A 43 23.55 3.25 24.68
N ASP A 44 24.08 3.67 23.52
CA ASP A 44 24.70 4.96 23.31
C ASP A 44 24.52 5.37 21.84
N VAL A 45 23.45 6.12 21.58
CA VAL A 45 23.11 6.56 20.22
C VAL A 45 24.20 7.44 19.61
N SER A 46 24.93 8.22 20.41
CA SER A 46 26.00 9.09 19.89
C SER A 46 27.16 8.26 19.33
N ARG A 47 27.52 7.19 20.04
CA ARG A 47 28.54 6.25 19.58
C ARG A 47 28.08 5.47 18.35
N SER A 48 26.81 5.09 18.28
CA SER A 48 26.23 4.42 17.11
C SER A 48 26.24 5.31 15.87
N ILE A 49 25.80 6.58 16.00
CA ILE A 49 25.86 7.58 14.92
C ILE A 49 27.29 7.77 14.43
N LEU A 50 28.25 7.97 15.34
CA LEU A 50 29.65 8.17 14.97
C LEU A 50 30.22 6.95 14.24
N ALA A 51 29.87 5.74 14.68
CA ALA A 51 30.32 4.50 14.06
C ALA A 51 29.73 4.31 12.65
N SER A 52 28.44 4.63 12.46
CA SER A 52 27.78 4.61 11.14
C SER A 52 28.34 5.67 10.19
N TYR A 53 28.61 6.88 10.70
CA TYR A 53 29.10 8.01 9.91
C TYR A 53 30.53 7.82 9.44
N LYS A 54 31.39 7.19 10.25
CA LYS A 54 32.81 7.02 9.95
C LYS A 54 33.07 6.44 8.54
N PRO A 55 32.52 5.28 8.13
CA PRO A 55 32.78 4.73 6.80
C PRO A 55 32.16 5.57 5.66
N VAL A 56 31.07 6.29 5.91
CA VAL A 56 30.49 7.26 4.95
C VAL A 56 31.47 8.41 4.71
N GLN A 57 32.00 8.98 5.80
CA GLN A 57 32.97 10.08 5.78
C GLN A 57 34.29 9.67 5.12
N GLU A 58 34.87 8.53 5.51
CA GLU A 58 36.13 8.01 4.95
C GLU A 58 36.05 7.77 3.44
N ASN A 59 34.85 7.44 2.95
CA ASN A 59 34.58 7.28 1.52
C ASN A 59 34.13 8.56 0.80
N ASN A 60 34.01 9.68 1.51
CA ASN A 60 33.60 10.99 0.96
C ASN A 60 32.24 10.96 0.25
N LEU A 61 31.29 10.20 0.82
CA LEU A 61 29.95 9.98 0.27
C LEU A 61 28.92 10.97 0.85
N ALA A 62 27.97 11.40 0.03
CA ALA A 62 26.78 12.10 0.51
C ALA A 62 25.81 11.10 1.17
N ALA A 63 25.15 11.50 2.25
CA ALA A 63 24.14 10.69 2.91
C ALA A 63 23.08 11.56 3.61
N THR A 64 21.94 10.96 3.92
CA THR A 64 20.84 11.60 4.66
C THR A 64 20.63 10.90 6.00
N TRP A 65 20.55 11.67 7.08
CA TRP A 65 20.33 11.19 8.45
C TRP A 65 18.93 11.58 8.91
N LEU A 66 18.01 10.62 8.99
CA LEU A 66 16.61 10.87 9.38
C LEU A 66 16.49 10.71 10.90
N LEU A 67 16.19 11.78 11.63
CA LEU A 67 16.24 11.80 13.10
C LEU A 67 14.83 11.65 13.70
N THR A 68 14.65 10.75 14.67
CA THR A 68 13.41 10.74 15.46
C THR A 68 13.33 11.93 16.40
N TYR A 69 12.12 12.21 16.91
CA TYR A 69 11.90 13.25 17.91
C TYR A 69 12.79 13.09 19.15
N ASP A 70 13.05 11.86 19.58
CA ASP A 70 13.89 11.59 20.74
C ASP A 70 15.37 11.92 20.50
N VAL A 71 15.88 11.66 19.28
CA VAL A 71 17.24 12.06 18.89
C VAL A 71 17.38 13.58 18.85
N LEU A 72 16.35 14.30 18.39
CA LEU A 72 16.32 15.77 18.40
C LEU A 72 16.32 16.38 19.83
N ARG A 73 16.18 15.55 20.86
CA ARG A 73 16.24 15.95 22.28
C ARG A 73 17.53 15.50 22.97
N ASP A 74 18.35 14.68 22.33
CA ASP A 74 19.59 14.17 22.91
C ASP A 74 20.77 15.07 22.53
N GLU A 75 21.29 15.82 23.50
CA GLU A 75 22.38 16.78 23.30
C GLU A 75 23.67 16.12 22.78
N LYS A 76 23.96 14.87 23.18
CA LYS A 76 25.18 14.17 22.75
C LYS A 76 25.04 13.73 21.30
N ALA A 77 23.88 13.20 20.92
CA ALA A 77 23.57 12.82 19.56
C ALA A 77 23.65 14.03 18.62
N LEU A 78 23.00 15.14 19.02
CA LEU A 78 23.03 16.39 18.27
C LEU A 78 24.45 16.94 18.12
N LYS A 79 25.31 16.81 19.14
CA LYS A 79 26.72 17.23 19.03
C LYS A 79 27.46 16.46 17.93
N VAL A 80 27.18 15.15 17.75
CA VAL A 80 27.77 14.36 16.67
C VAL A 80 27.19 14.80 15.32
N ILE A 81 25.87 14.90 15.21
CA ILE A 81 25.17 15.30 13.97
C ILE A 81 25.63 16.69 13.49
N LEU A 82 25.69 17.68 14.39
CA LEU A 82 26.15 19.04 14.06
C LEU A 82 27.64 19.12 13.71
N GLY A 83 28.43 18.09 14.07
CA GLY A 83 29.84 17.98 13.72
C GLY A 83 30.12 17.25 12.41
N MET A 84 29.08 16.77 11.71
CA MET A 84 29.22 16.12 10.41
C MET A 84 29.60 17.12 9.31
N ASP A 85 30.18 16.61 8.22
CA ASP A 85 30.54 17.44 7.06
C ASP A 85 29.31 17.91 6.27
N ALA A 86 29.52 18.88 5.38
CA ALA A 86 28.45 19.53 4.63
C ALA A 86 27.73 18.62 3.60
N LYS A 87 28.22 17.41 3.34
CA LYS A 87 27.54 16.43 2.46
C LYS A 87 26.49 15.61 3.19
N GLN A 88 26.38 15.76 4.50
CA GLN A 88 25.44 15.04 5.33
C GLN A 88 24.14 15.84 5.47
N GLU A 89 23.08 15.41 4.79
CA GLU A 89 21.74 15.97 4.96
C GLU A 89 21.14 15.48 6.28
N VAL A 90 20.38 16.33 6.98
CA VAL A 90 19.54 15.95 8.12
C VAL A 90 18.05 16.07 7.78
N GLY A 91 17.27 15.08 8.20
CA GLY A 91 15.81 15.02 8.01
C GLY A 91 15.10 14.44 9.24
N ILE A 92 13.81 14.11 9.10
CA ILE A 92 13.00 13.55 10.19
C ILE A 92 12.64 12.09 9.91
N PHE A 93 12.84 11.23 10.90
CA PHE A 93 12.31 9.87 10.93
C PHE A 93 11.04 9.82 11.80
N LEU A 94 9.89 9.59 11.17
CA LEU A 94 8.55 9.71 11.74
C LEU A 94 8.12 8.44 12.48
N GLU A 95 8.83 8.11 13.55
CA GLU A 95 8.43 7.11 14.52
C GLU A 95 7.87 7.78 15.78
N VAL A 96 6.67 7.35 16.17
CA VAL A 96 5.99 7.88 17.35
C VAL A 96 6.48 7.16 18.60
N SER A 97 7.04 7.94 19.53
CA SER A 97 7.41 7.46 20.86
C SER A 97 6.47 8.00 21.92
N LYS A 98 6.53 7.40 23.11
CA LYS A 98 5.78 7.86 24.28
C LYS A 98 6.06 9.33 24.58
N LYS A 99 7.34 9.70 24.64
CA LYS A 99 7.74 11.07 24.97
C LYS A 99 7.35 12.06 23.88
N PHE A 100 7.47 11.66 22.61
CA PHE A 100 6.99 12.46 21.48
C PHE A 100 5.47 12.71 21.56
N SER A 101 4.67 11.69 21.88
CA SER A 101 3.22 11.83 22.03
C SER A 101 2.86 12.76 23.19
N GLU A 102 3.47 12.57 24.36
CA GLU A 102 3.27 13.40 25.54
C GLU A 102 3.55 14.88 25.25
N ASP A 103 4.70 15.18 24.65
CA ASP A 103 5.11 16.55 24.31
C ASP A 103 4.23 17.18 23.21
N SER A 104 3.52 16.35 22.45
CA SER A 104 2.56 16.76 21.41
C SER A 104 1.13 16.92 21.93
N GLY A 105 0.86 16.56 23.20
CA GLY A 105 -0.52 16.54 23.74
C GLY A 105 -1.39 15.46 23.08
N VAL A 106 -0.77 14.32 22.76
CA VAL A 106 -1.39 13.14 22.15
C VAL A 106 -1.26 11.96 23.10
N ILE A 107 -2.31 11.15 23.23
CA ILE A 107 -2.25 9.92 24.03
C ILE A 107 -1.42 8.89 23.26
N TYR A 108 -0.34 8.40 23.87
CA TYR A 108 0.46 7.33 23.26
C TYR A 108 -0.33 6.02 23.22
N ASN A 109 -0.36 5.37 22.06
CA ASN A 109 -0.97 4.05 21.90
C ASN A 109 -0.03 2.99 22.49
N ASP A 110 -0.11 2.74 23.80
CA ASP A 110 0.70 1.72 24.44
C ASP A 110 0.14 0.32 24.20
N THR A 111 0.73 -0.38 23.23
CA THR A 111 0.35 -1.76 22.86
C THR A 111 1.26 -2.81 23.49
N GLY A 112 2.09 -2.42 24.47
CA GLY A 112 3.09 -3.29 25.10
C GLY A 112 4.41 -3.44 24.32
N SER A 113 4.47 -2.95 23.08
CA SER A 113 5.69 -2.90 22.27
C SER A 113 5.74 -1.62 21.45
N TRP A 114 6.91 -1.00 21.35
CA TRP A 114 7.08 0.25 20.60
C TRP A 114 6.93 0.05 19.09
N HIS A 115 7.36 -1.09 18.54
CA HIS A 115 7.35 -1.35 17.10
C HIS A 115 5.99 -1.85 16.57
N HIS A 116 4.97 -1.99 17.40
CA HIS A 116 3.65 -2.30 16.86
C HIS A 116 3.15 -1.14 15.99
N ALA A 117 2.53 -1.45 14.84
CA ALA A 117 2.13 -0.47 13.85
C ALA A 117 1.20 0.62 14.40
N ALA A 118 0.29 0.25 15.32
CA ALA A 118 -0.61 1.17 16.02
C ALA A 118 0.14 2.17 16.94
N SER A 119 1.34 1.83 17.41
CA SER A 119 2.16 2.64 18.32
C SER A 119 3.16 3.50 17.56
N VAL A 120 3.90 2.92 16.61
CA VAL A 120 5.05 3.57 15.97
C VAL A 120 4.67 4.49 14.80
N PHE A 121 3.59 4.21 14.07
CA PHE A 121 3.25 4.97 12.86
C PHE A 121 2.18 6.01 13.10
N LEU A 122 2.27 7.12 12.36
CA LEU A 122 1.23 8.16 12.34
C LEU A 122 -0.16 7.58 11.99
N SER A 123 -0.21 6.55 11.13
CA SER A 123 -1.45 5.87 10.77
C SER A 123 -2.19 5.24 11.97
N GLY A 124 -1.49 4.97 13.08
CA GLY A 124 -2.10 4.50 14.33
C GLY A 124 -2.89 5.57 15.10
N TYR A 125 -2.76 6.84 14.72
CA TYR A 125 -3.37 7.98 15.40
C TYR A 125 -4.49 8.59 14.57
N LYS A 126 -5.43 9.28 15.24
CA LYS A 126 -6.44 10.11 14.57
C LYS A 126 -5.76 11.25 13.82
N ARG A 127 -6.42 11.76 12.77
CA ARG A 127 -5.85 12.84 11.92
C ARG A 127 -5.43 14.05 12.73
N GLU A 128 -6.26 14.49 13.67
CA GLU A 128 -5.97 15.66 14.49
C GLU A 128 -4.69 15.46 15.32
N ASP A 129 -4.48 14.24 15.80
CA ASP A 129 -3.28 13.88 16.55
C ASP A 129 -2.06 13.69 15.64
N ARG A 130 -2.22 13.17 14.42
CA ARG A 130 -1.17 13.16 13.39
C ARG A 130 -0.65 14.57 13.13
N LEU A 131 -1.56 15.55 12.98
CA LEU A 131 -1.18 16.95 12.77
C LEU A 131 -0.39 17.52 13.97
N LYS A 132 -0.79 17.23 15.21
CA LYS A 132 -0.06 17.66 16.41
C LYS A 132 1.35 17.08 16.47
N LEU A 133 1.47 15.77 16.22
CA LEU A 133 2.75 15.06 16.17
C LEU A 133 3.67 15.68 15.12
N ILE A 134 3.20 15.81 13.87
CA ILE A 134 3.97 16.43 12.78
C ILE A 134 4.41 17.85 13.18
N ASN A 135 3.49 18.67 13.68
CA ASN A 135 3.82 20.06 14.06
C ASN A 135 4.88 20.12 15.14
N LYS A 136 4.81 19.22 16.13
CA LYS A 136 5.76 19.17 17.24
C LYS A 136 7.16 18.81 16.77
N VAL A 137 7.31 17.74 15.97
CA VAL A 137 8.64 17.31 15.50
C VAL A 137 9.25 18.29 14.52
N PHE A 138 8.47 18.91 13.63
CA PHE A 138 8.96 19.94 12.72
C PHE A 138 9.36 21.23 13.44
N SER A 139 8.61 21.65 14.48
CA SER A 139 9.02 22.77 15.34
C SER A 139 10.34 22.46 16.03
N LYS A 140 10.47 21.25 16.59
CA LYS A 140 11.69 20.85 17.28
C LYS A 140 12.90 20.78 16.34
N PHE A 141 12.70 20.29 15.12
CA PHE A 141 13.72 20.29 14.09
C PHE A 141 14.17 21.72 13.74
N TYR A 142 13.22 22.64 13.53
CA TYR A 142 13.52 24.04 13.25
C TYR A 142 14.28 24.73 14.39
N GLU A 143 13.94 24.43 15.65
CA GLU A 143 14.68 24.93 16.82
C GLU A 143 16.15 24.49 16.83
N VAL A 144 16.44 23.27 16.36
CA VAL A 144 17.80 22.71 16.35
C VAL A 144 18.62 23.21 15.15
N PHE A 145 18.01 23.25 13.96
CA PHE A 145 18.74 23.46 12.70
C PHE A 145 18.49 24.82 12.03
N GLY A 146 17.44 25.55 12.43
CA GLY A 146 17.08 26.86 11.86
C GLY A 146 16.39 26.80 10.49
N PHE A 147 16.04 25.61 10.00
CA PHE A 147 15.28 25.38 8.77
C PHE A 147 14.33 24.19 8.91
N TYR A 148 13.37 24.03 7.99
CA TYR A 148 12.51 22.84 7.93
C TYR A 148 13.13 21.76 7.04
N PRO A 149 12.98 20.47 7.40
CA PRO A 149 13.63 19.39 6.69
C PRO A 149 13.04 19.22 5.28
N LYS A 150 13.91 19.01 4.30
CA LYS A 150 13.51 18.65 2.93
C LYS A 150 13.14 17.17 2.81
N SER A 151 13.69 16.34 3.68
CA SER A 151 13.49 14.89 3.66
C SER A 151 12.85 14.39 4.96
N VAL A 152 11.85 13.54 4.80
CA VAL A 152 11.21 12.79 5.90
C VAL A 152 11.21 11.30 5.56
N GLY A 153 10.86 10.47 6.53
CA GLY A 153 10.62 9.07 6.25
C GLY A 153 10.13 8.28 7.45
N SER A 154 9.59 7.12 7.16
CA SER A 154 9.29 6.05 8.12
C SER A 154 9.11 4.76 7.31
N TRP A 155 8.89 3.63 7.95
CA TRP A 155 8.47 2.45 7.18
C TRP A 155 7.18 2.72 6.40
N TRP A 156 6.22 3.44 7.01
CA TRP A 156 5.01 3.90 6.33
C TRP A 156 4.57 5.29 6.81
N THR A 157 4.51 6.25 5.88
CA THR A 157 3.87 7.56 6.09
C THR A 157 2.66 7.65 5.17
N ASP A 158 1.47 7.79 5.77
CA ASP A 158 0.22 7.82 5.03
C ASP A 158 0.04 9.08 4.17
N SER A 159 -0.83 8.99 3.16
CA SER A 159 -1.05 10.06 2.18
C SER A 159 -1.55 11.37 2.80
N PHE A 160 -2.36 11.29 3.86
CA PHE A 160 -2.83 12.48 4.57
C PHE A 160 -1.67 13.20 5.26
N SER A 161 -0.81 12.46 5.96
CA SER A 161 0.38 13.00 6.61
C SER A 161 1.39 13.58 5.60
N LEU A 162 1.66 12.88 4.49
CA LEU A 162 2.55 13.37 3.44
C LEU A 162 2.03 14.66 2.79
N ALA A 163 0.74 14.72 2.49
CA ALA A 163 0.12 15.93 1.92
C ALA A 163 0.28 17.13 2.86
N TYR A 164 0.01 16.95 4.16
CA TYR A 164 0.16 18.01 5.15
C TYR A 164 1.62 18.46 5.31
N ILE A 165 2.56 17.51 5.36
CA ILE A 165 4.00 17.80 5.44
C ILE A 165 4.44 18.62 4.21
N ARG A 166 4.00 18.23 3.02
CA ARG A 166 4.29 18.96 1.78
C ARG A 166 3.77 20.38 1.83
N GLU A 167 2.48 20.52 2.12
CA GLU A 167 1.76 21.80 2.06
C GLU A 167 2.29 22.79 3.09
N LYS A 168 2.53 22.34 4.32
CA LYS A 168 2.88 23.24 5.43
C LYS A 168 4.38 23.47 5.56
N TYR A 169 5.19 22.44 5.37
CA TYR A 169 6.62 22.47 5.69
C TYR A 169 7.53 22.38 4.46
N GLY A 170 6.97 22.07 3.29
CA GLY A 170 7.72 22.11 2.05
C GLY A 170 8.71 20.97 1.85
N SER A 171 8.66 19.90 2.65
CA SER A 171 9.44 18.69 2.38
C SER A 171 9.14 18.15 0.99
N ILE A 172 10.12 17.52 0.36
CA ILE A 172 10.09 17.10 -1.05
C ILE A 172 10.47 15.64 -1.26
N THR A 173 11.03 14.97 -0.25
CA THR A 173 11.40 13.56 -0.35
C THR A 173 10.89 12.79 0.86
N ASN A 174 10.36 11.59 0.61
CA ASN A 174 9.90 10.64 1.61
C ASN A 174 10.69 9.33 1.44
N LEU A 175 11.27 8.82 2.52
CA LEU A 175 11.72 7.44 2.57
C LEU A 175 10.53 6.57 2.99
N GLY A 176 10.15 5.61 2.15
CA GLY A 176 9.19 4.56 2.49
C GLY A 176 9.85 3.18 2.45
N VAL A 177 9.24 2.19 3.10
CA VAL A 177 9.68 0.80 2.93
C VAL A 177 9.50 0.37 1.47
N ALA A 178 10.39 -0.48 0.96
CA ALA A 178 10.21 -1.14 -0.32
C ALA A 178 8.98 -2.07 -0.28
N ASP A 179 8.37 -2.29 -1.45
CA ASP A 179 7.24 -3.21 -1.58
C ASP A 179 7.59 -4.56 -0.92
N GLN A 180 6.85 -4.93 0.13
CA GLN A 180 7.12 -6.10 0.94
C GLN A 180 5.82 -6.79 1.34
N PHE A 181 5.78 -8.11 1.10
CA PHE A 181 4.58 -8.87 1.36
C PHE A 181 4.29 -8.97 2.87
N SER A 182 5.32 -9.26 3.68
CA SER A 182 5.25 -9.22 5.14
C SER A 182 6.64 -9.37 5.77
N VAL A 183 7.11 -8.35 6.50
CA VAL A 183 8.29 -8.40 7.38
C VAL A 183 8.00 -7.57 8.63
N ASP A 184 8.43 -8.03 9.80
CA ASP A 184 8.25 -7.35 11.09
C ASP A 184 6.80 -6.97 11.43
N GLY A 185 5.83 -7.71 10.88
CA GLY A 185 4.41 -7.43 11.04
C GLY A 185 3.88 -6.30 10.15
N TYR A 186 4.66 -5.83 9.17
CA TYR A 186 4.26 -4.81 8.21
C TYR A 186 4.12 -5.39 6.80
N GLN A 187 2.91 -5.35 6.28
CA GLN A 187 2.57 -5.64 4.89
C GLN A 187 2.33 -4.30 4.18
N VAL A 188 3.23 -3.95 3.27
CA VAL A 188 3.12 -2.81 2.34
C VAL A 188 3.27 -3.39 0.95
N TRP A 189 2.15 -3.66 0.30
CA TRP A 189 2.10 -4.50 -0.88
C TRP A 189 1.31 -3.83 -2.00
N GLY A 190 1.82 -3.89 -3.22
CA GLY A 190 1.12 -3.33 -4.37
C GLY A 190 1.61 -1.95 -4.84
N GLN A 191 2.56 -1.32 -4.16
CA GLN A 191 3.15 -0.05 -4.62
C GLN A 191 4.12 -0.29 -5.80
N TYR A 192 4.77 0.75 -6.31
CA TYR A 192 5.85 0.49 -7.27
C TYR A 192 6.91 -0.42 -6.64
N PHE A 193 7.40 -1.41 -7.38
CA PHE A 193 8.45 -2.32 -6.95
C PHE A 193 9.82 -1.66 -7.11
N GLY A 194 10.34 -1.11 -6.01
CA GLY A 194 11.75 -0.68 -5.89
C GLY A 194 12.16 0.54 -6.73
N VAL A 195 11.23 1.37 -7.18
CA VAL A 195 11.52 2.58 -7.98
C VAL A 195 10.81 3.81 -7.39
N PRO A 196 11.36 5.02 -7.58
CA PRO A 196 10.81 6.23 -6.97
C PRO A 196 9.55 6.72 -7.69
N PHE A 197 8.66 7.37 -6.95
CA PHE A 197 7.38 7.87 -7.48
C PHE A 197 6.79 8.99 -6.64
N TYR A 198 5.85 9.76 -7.22
CA TYR A 198 4.97 10.63 -6.43
C TYR A 198 3.77 9.84 -5.90
N PRO A 199 3.52 9.83 -4.59
CA PRO A 199 2.31 9.24 -4.03
C PRO A 199 1.08 10.07 -4.41
N SER A 200 -0.10 9.44 -4.36
CA SER A 200 -1.38 10.12 -4.60
C SER A 200 -1.94 10.74 -3.32
N MET A 201 -2.78 11.77 -3.46
CA MET A 201 -3.46 12.48 -2.37
C MET A 201 -4.39 11.58 -1.54
N SER A 202 -4.80 10.43 -2.06
CA SER A 202 -5.68 9.48 -1.36
C SER A 202 -4.99 8.20 -0.94
N HIS A 203 -3.79 7.91 -1.45
CA HIS A 203 -3.07 6.68 -1.11
C HIS A 203 -1.55 6.77 -1.35
N ALA A 204 -0.76 6.57 -0.29
CA ALA A 204 0.70 6.72 -0.33
C ALA A 204 1.40 5.65 -1.19
N GLY A 205 0.86 4.43 -1.24
CA GLY A 205 1.35 3.36 -2.12
C GLY A 205 0.88 3.41 -3.58
N VAL A 206 0.10 4.43 -3.98
CA VAL A 206 -0.43 4.56 -5.34
C VAL A 206 0.24 5.76 -6.02
N PRO A 207 0.79 5.62 -7.25
CA PRO A 207 1.34 6.74 -7.99
C PRO A 207 0.24 7.76 -8.33
N GLY A 208 0.49 9.03 -7.99
CA GLY A 208 -0.39 10.13 -8.32
C GLY A 208 -0.22 10.61 -9.76
N SER A 209 -1.31 11.05 -10.39
CA SER A 209 -1.24 11.78 -11.65
C SER A 209 -0.89 13.25 -11.39
N ARG A 210 -0.69 14.05 -12.44
CA ARG A 210 -0.46 15.50 -12.32
C ARG A 210 -1.43 16.20 -11.37
N LYS A 211 -2.70 15.78 -11.37
CA LYS A 211 -3.78 16.40 -10.58
C LYS A 211 -3.90 15.85 -9.17
N SER A 212 -3.46 14.62 -8.96
CA SER A 212 -3.66 13.88 -7.71
C SER A 212 -2.36 13.56 -6.98
N LYS A 213 -1.20 13.96 -7.50
CA LYS A 213 0.08 13.73 -6.83
C LYS A 213 0.24 14.62 -5.61
N ILE A 214 0.81 14.04 -4.55
CA ILE A 214 1.52 14.79 -3.53
C ILE A 214 2.89 15.08 -4.11
N ASP A 215 3.29 16.35 -4.14
CA ASP A 215 4.55 16.78 -4.74
C ASP A 215 5.78 16.50 -3.85
N ILE A 216 5.84 15.26 -3.34
CA ILE A 216 6.92 14.62 -2.58
C ILE A 216 7.33 13.36 -3.34
N VAL A 217 8.63 13.15 -3.52
CA VAL A 217 9.18 11.94 -4.14
C VAL A 217 9.36 10.87 -3.07
N THR A 218 8.65 9.76 -3.20
CA THR A 218 8.91 8.58 -2.38
C THR A 218 10.06 7.79 -2.99
N ILE A 219 11.14 7.60 -2.23
CA ILE A 219 12.20 6.61 -2.49
C ILE A 219 11.99 5.41 -1.56
N GLN A 220 12.40 4.22 -2.01
CA GLN A 220 12.10 2.97 -1.32
C GLN A 220 13.34 2.36 -0.68
N TRP A 221 13.20 1.93 0.58
CA TRP A 221 14.20 1.21 1.35
C TRP A 221 13.70 -0.19 1.73
N ALA A 222 14.35 -1.30 1.39
CA ALA A 222 15.57 -1.47 0.62
C ALA A 222 15.21 -2.15 -0.71
N PRO A 223 15.85 -1.77 -1.85
CA PRO A 223 15.65 -2.46 -3.12
C PRO A 223 15.74 -3.98 -2.97
N ARG A 224 14.86 -4.72 -3.67
CA ARG A 224 14.68 -6.16 -3.51
C ARG A 224 14.99 -6.91 -4.79
N ASP A 225 15.45 -8.16 -4.68
CA ASP A 225 15.58 -9.03 -5.85
C ASP A 225 14.22 -9.10 -6.58
N PRO A 226 14.14 -8.74 -7.88
CA PRO A 226 12.86 -8.68 -8.58
C PRO A 226 12.11 -10.01 -8.71
N ASP A 227 12.76 -11.15 -8.49
CA ASP A 227 12.12 -12.47 -8.47
C ASP A 227 12.05 -13.05 -7.05
N ARG A 228 13.20 -13.19 -6.38
CA ARG A 228 13.25 -13.84 -5.06
C ARG A 228 12.73 -12.95 -3.94
N GLY A 229 12.95 -11.64 -4.06
CA GLY A 229 12.48 -10.61 -3.13
C GLY A 229 10.96 -10.47 -3.11
N TYR A 230 10.29 -10.88 -4.19
CA TYR A 230 8.83 -10.90 -4.27
C TYR A 230 8.20 -11.90 -3.29
N LYS A 231 8.83 -13.06 -3.06
CA LYS A 231 8.35 -14.08 -2.09
C LYS A 231 9.02 -13.97 -0.73
N ASN A 232 10.28 -13.57 -0.68
CA ASN A 232 11.03 -13.46 0.56
C ASN A 232 11.81 -12.15 0.60
N SER A 233 11.34 -11.25 1.44
CA SER A 233 11.94 -9.94 1.68
C SER A 233 13.39 -9.98 2.18
N LEU A 234 13.94 -11.10 2.63
CA LEU A 234 15.36 -11.15 2.99
C LEU A 234 16.28 -11.05 1.76
N TYR A 235 15.76 -11.31 0.56
CA TYR A 235 16.45 -11.01 -0.70
C TYR A 235 16.38 -9.52 -1.01
N SER A 236 17.04 -8.71 -0.19
CA SER A 236 17.09 -7.24 -0.26
C SER A 236 18.53 -6.75 -0.29
N ALA A 237 18.72 -5.45 -0.52
CA ALA A 237 20.03 -4.81 -0.39
C ALA A 237 20.55 -4.73 1.06
N GLN A 238 19.69 -4.95 2.07
CA GLN A 238 20.05 -4.84 3.49
C GLN A 238 20.27 -6.22 4.13
N ASP A 239 19.41 -7.20 3.85
CA ASP A 239 19.27 -8.42 4.67
C ASP A 239 19.85 -9.67 4.02
N TYR A 240 20.38 -9.58 2.80
CA TYR A 240 20.83 -10.76 2.05
C TYR A 240 21.89 -11.60 2.75
N HIS A 241 22.70 -10.99 3.61
CA HIS A 241 23.81 -11.64 4.30
C HIS A 241 23.35 -12.57 5.45
N ILE A 242 22.11 -12.40 5.95
CA ILE A 242 21.53 -13.27 6.98
C ILE A 242 20.76 -14.47 6.42
N LEU A 243 20.63 -14.54 5.09
CA LEU A 243 20.02 -15.69 4.41
C LEU A 243 20.82 -16.98 4.66
N PRO A 244 20.16 -18.16 4.71
CA PRO A 244 20.85 -19.45 4.86
C PRO A 244 21.91 -19.71 3.79
N GLU A 245 21.71 -19.19 2.57
CA GLU A 245 22.64 -19.29 1.45
C GLU A 245 23.91 -18.45 1.64
N LYS A 246 23.93 -17.53 2.62
CA LYS A 246 25.03 -16.61 2.93
C LYS A 246 25.50 -15.84 1.70
N LEU A 247 24.57 -15.15 1.05
CA LEU A 247 24.87 -14.30 -0.08
C LEU A 247 25.89 -13.23 0.34
N ASP A 248 26.77 -12.84 -0.59
CA ASP A 248 27.91 -11.97 -0.34
C ASP A 248 27.81 -10.65 -1.12
N LEU A 249 28.86 -9.83 -1.06
CA LEU A 249 28.93 -8.54 -1.76
C LEU A 249 28.70 -8.66 -3.28
N LYS A 250 28.94 -9.81 -3.92
CA LYS A 250 28.66 -9.98 -5.36
C LYS A 250 27.17 -10.01 -5.64
N TYR A 251 26.37 -10.56 -4.72
CA TYR A 251 24.93 -10.50 -4.82
C TYR A 251 24.44 -9.05 -4.69
N PHE A 252 24.99 -8.27 -3.74
CA PHE A 252 24.69 -6.85 -3.61
C PHE A 252 25.07 -6.06 -4.86
N GLU A 253 26.26 -6.31 -5.42
CA GLU A 253 26.71 -5.69 -6.67
C GLU A 253 25.76 -6.00 -7.83
N TRP A 254 25.38 -7.27 -8.00
CA TRP A 254 24.40 -7.69 -9.00
C TRP A 254 23.05 -7.00 -8.80
N LEU A 255 22.55 -6.93 -7.56
CA LEU A 255 21.27 -6.29 -7.27
C LEU A 255 21.32 -4.79 -7.60
N MET A 256 22.42 -4.12 -7.26
CA MET A 256 22.64 -2.73 -7.63
C MET A 256 22.64 -2.55 -9.16
N ASP A 257 23.28 -3.44 -9.92
CA ASP A 257 23.27 -3.39 -11.40
C ASP A 257 21.87 -3.56 -11.98
N VAL A 258 21.02 -4.41 -11.39
CA VAL A 258 19.61 -4.58 -11.81
C VAL A 258 18.82 -3.25 -11.74
N TYR A 259 19.10 -2.41 -10.74
CA TYR A 259 18.42 -1.13 -10.55
C TYR A 259 19.13 0.07 -11.19
N LEU A 260 20.45 0.00 -11.40
CA LEU A 260 21.22 1.09 -12.01
C LEU A 260 21.37 0.96 -13.54
N ASP A 261 21.42 -0.26 -14.08
CA ASP A 261 21.68 -0.54 -15.50
C ASP A 261 20.43 -1.00 -16.27
N ASN A 262 19.25 -0.65 -15.77
CA ASN A 262 17.97 -1.01 -16.41
C ASN A 262 17.64 -0.17 -17.65
N GLU A 263 16.50 -0.46 -18.27
CA GLU A 263 16.02 0.19 -19.51
C GLU A 263 15.38 1.58 -19.27
N ASN A 264 15.37 2.09 -18.04
CA ASN A 264 14.74 3.37 -17.69
C ASN A 264 15.58 4.58 -18.14
N ASP A 265 15.00 5.77 -18.05
CA ASP A 265 15.72 7.04 -18.30
C ASP A 265 16.88 7.27 -17.31
N PHE A 266 16.78 6.71 -16.10
CA PHE A 266 17.76 6.78 -15.04
C PHE A 266 17.71 5.52 -14.15
N GLY A 267 18.81 5.24 -13.46
CA GLY A 267 18.91 4.24 -12.40
C GLY A 267 18.88 4.88 -11.02
N GLN A 268 18.21 4.25 -10.05
CA GLN A 268 18.24 4.70 -8.65
C GLN A 268 18.34 3.50 -7.70
N PHE A 269 19.15 3.64 -6.67
CA PHE A 269 19.34 2.62 -5.64
C PHE A 269 19.44 3.26 -4.27
N THR A 270 18.61 2.82 -3.32
CA THR A 270 18.68 3.28 -1.92
C THR A 270 19.40 2.23 -1.08
N ILE A 271 20.33 2.66 -0.23
CA ILE A 271 20.98 1.80 0.76
C ILE A 271 21.16 2.56 2.07
N GLY A 272 21.44 1.84 3.14
CA GLY A 272 21.61 2.42 4.45
C GLY A 272 21.55 1.39 5.54
N LEU A 273 21.83 1.82 6.76
CA LEU A 273 21.62 1.03 7.96
C LEU A 273 21.15 1.95 9.09
N GLU A 274 20.26 1.47 9.95
CA GLU A 274 19.80 2.26 11.08
C GLU A 274 20.99 2.61 11.99
N ALA A 275 21.13 3.90 12.32
CA ALA A 275 22.27 4.46 13.05
C ALA A 275 22.13 4.35 14.58
N ASP A 276 21.27 3.44 15.06
CA ASP A 276 21.00 3.16 16.47
C ASP A 276 21.49 1.77 16.92
N LEU A 277 22.10 1.01 15.99
CA LEU A 277 22.66 -0.32 16.23
C LEU A 277 23.99 -0.27 17.00
N ASP A 278 24.42 -1.41 17.53
CA ASP A 278 25.75 -1.55 18.15
C ASP A 278 26.86 -1.15 17.16
N PRO A 279 27.92 -0.42 17.59
CA PRO A 279 29.00 0.00 16.69
C PRO A 279 29.67 -1.11 15.87
N SER A 280 29.56 -2.37 16.28
CA SER A 280 30.06 -3.50 15.52
C SER A 280 29.26 -3.81 14.24
N ALA A 281 27.99 -3.38 14.15
CA ALA A 281 27.13 -3.61 12.99
C ALA A 281 27.60 -2.83 11.74
N TYR A 282 28.30 -1.71 11.93
CA TYR A 282 28.81 -0.88 10.84
C TYR A 282 30.19 -1.31 10.33
N LYS A 283 30.67 -2.50 10.71
CA LYS A 283 31.94 -3.06 10.26
C LYS A 283 31.74 -4.24 9.31
N GLY A 284 32.70 -4.46 8.41
CA GLY A 284 32.62 -5.56 7.45
C GLY A 284 31.64 -5.23 6.33
N GLU A 285 30.48 -5.88 6.29
CA GLU A 285 29.54 -5.81 5.16
C GLU A 285 29.16 -4.37 4.80
N TYR A 286 28.78 -3.55 5.79
CA TYR A 286 28.41 -2.15 5.53
C TYR A 286 29.59 -1.32 4.98
N GLU A 287 30.81 -1.54 5.49
CA GLU A 287 32.02 -0.87 4.99
C GLU A 287 32.32 -1.29 3.55
N ASP A 288 32.17 -2.57 3.23
CA ASP A 288 32.40 -3.13 1.91
C ASP A 288 31.38 -2.62 0.87
N GLN A 289 30.10 -2.53 1.25
CA GLN A 289 29.05 -1.91 0.42
C GLN A 289 29.37 -0.45 0.11
N LEU A 290 29.71 0.35 1.13
CA LEU A 290 30.04 1.77 0.95
C LEU A 290 31.31 1.96 0.12
N LYS A 291 32.31 1.09 0.30
CA LYS A 291 33.54 1.12 -0.50
C LYS A 291 33.26 0.80 -1.97
N LEU A 292 32.44 -0.20 -2.28
CA LEU A 292 32.03 -0.52 -3.65
C LEU A 292 31.34 0.69 -4.32
N ILE A 293 30.43 1.36 -3.60
CA ILE A 293 29.74 2.57 -4.08
C ILE A 293 30.75 3.70 -4.32
N SER A 294 31.67 3.93 -3.38
CA SER A 294 32.73 4.93 -3.47
C SER A 294 33.62 4.72 -4.69
N ASP A 295 34.05 3.48 -4.93
CA ASP A 295 34.89 3.13 -6.07
C ASP A 295 34.16 3.32 -7.40
N ARG A 296 32.86 2.98 -7.47
CA ARG A 296 32.03 3.26 -8.65
C ARG A 296 31.83 4.76 -8.88
N GLN A 297 31.65 5.55 -7.82
CA GLN A 297 31.55 7.01 -7.92
C GLN A 297 32.87 7.64 -8.43
N LYS A 298 34.03 7.24 -7.89
CA LYS A 298 35.35 7.73 -8.33
C LYS A 298 35.64 7.43 -9.79
N ASN A 299 35.08 6.32 -10.31
CA ASN A 299 35.18 5.93 -11.71
C ASN A 299 34.05 6.51 -12.59
N HIS A 300 33.31 7.51 -12.10
CA HIS A 300 32.21 8.17 -12.80
C HIS A 300 31.08 7.23 -13.28
N LYS A 301 30.90 6.09 -12.61
CA LYS A 301 29.85 5.11 -12.97
C LYS A 301 28.51 5.39 -12.31
N LEU A 302 28.47 6.20 -11.26
CA LEU A 302 27.27 6.62 -10.54
C LEU A 302 27.53 7.92 -9.77
N VAL A 303 26.46 8.55 -9.30
CA VAL A 303 26.50 9.73 -8.43
C VAL A 303 25.78 9.40 -7.13
N VAL A 304 26.42 9.67 -5.99
CA VAL A 304 25.78 9.56 -4.68
C VAL A 304 25.17 10.90 -4.30
N LEU A 305 23.86 10.92 -4.06
CA LEU A 305 23.08 12.10 -3.69
C LEU A 305 22.38 11.90 -2.36
N SER A 306 22.23 12.99 -1.60
CA SER A 306 21.26 13.04 -0.52
C SER A 306 19.83 12.90 -1.05
N MET A 307 18.89 12.56 -0.15
CA MET A 307 17.47 12.46 -0.47
C MET A 307 16.91 13.77 -1.05
N SER A 308 17.29 14.91 -0.49
CA SER A 308 16.82 16.21 -0.99
C SER A 308 17.35 16.53 -2.38
N GLU A 309 18.63 16.28 -2.66
CA GLU A 309 19.23 16.51 -3.98
C GLU A 309 18.57 15.64 -5.05
N PHE A 310 18.34 14.35 -4.75
CA PHE A 310 17.62 13.46 -5.66
C PHE A 310 16.15 13.90 -5.85
N GLY A 311 15.48 14.29 -4.77
CA GLY A 311 14.10 14.80 -4.83
C GLY A 311 13.98 16.08 -5.66
N GLU A 312 14.94 17.00 -5.57
CA GLU A 312 14.98 18.21 -6.41
C GLU A 312 15.20 17.86 -7.88
N TRP A 313 16.15 16.98 -8.17
CA TRP A 313 16.40 16.49 -9.52
C TRP A 313 15.15 15.83 -10.11
N PHE A 314 14.55 14.88 -9.40
CA PHE A 314 13.38 14.14 -9.88
C PHE A 314 12.18 15.07 -10.10
N ARG A 315 11.98 16.05 -9.21
CA ARG A 315 10.92 17.07 -9.34
C ARG A 315 11.10 18.00 -10.53
N LYS A 316 12.36 18.31 -10.87
CA LYS A 316 12.69 19.11 -12.04
C LYS A 316 12.52 18.31 -13.34
N THR A 317 12.93 17.05 -13.34
CA THR A 317 12.91 16.17 -14.52
C THR A 317 11.51 15.65 -14.83
N TYR A 318 10.73 15.31 -13.79
CA TYR A 318 9.39 14.73 -13.89
C TYR A 318 8.34 15.59 -13.18
N PRO A 319 8.08 16.84 -13.62
CA PRO A 319 7.14 17.74 -12.94
C PRO A 319 5.68 17.27 -13.06
N GLU A 320 5.37 16.54 -14.12
CA GLU A 320 4.01 16.12 -14.49
C GLU A 320 3.50 14.90 -13.72
N GLY A 321 4.39 14.06 -13.20
CA GLY A 321 4.03 12.80 -12.53
C GLY A 321 5.15 11.78 -12.61
N SER A 322 4.93 10.59 -12.05
CA SER A 322 5.93 9.52 -12.06
C SER A 322 6.12 8.99 -13.49
N PRO A 323 7.36 8.76 -13.96
CA PRO A 323 7.58 8.12 -15.24
C PRO A 323 7.19 6.64 -15.19
N SER A 324 7.21 6.00 -16.36
CA SER A 324 7.09 4.55 -16.45
C SER A 324 8.45 3.90 -16.26
N TYR A 325 8.47 2.74 -15.60
CA TYR A 325 9.67 1.98 -15.31
C TYR A 325 9.57 0.55 -15.86
N LYS A 326 10.70 0.04 -16.35
CA LYS A 326 10.92 -1.34 -16.75
C LYS A 326 12.19 -1.86 -16.09
N ILE A 327 12.02 -2.81 -15.17
CA ILE A 327 13.13 -3.48 -14.47
C ILE A 327 13.25 -4.89 -15.04
N LYS A 328 14.46 -5.27 -15.45
CA LYS A 328 14.74 -6.59 -16.02
C LYS A 328 15.81 -7.28 -15.20
N ALA A 329 15.44 -8.38 -14.57
CA ALA A 329 16.36 -9.36 -14.01
C ALA A 329 16.43 -10.58 -14.95
N LYS A 330 17.26 -11.58 -14.62
CA LYS A 330 17.56 -12.73 -15.49
C LYS A 330 16.31 -13.32 -16.18
N ASN A 331 15.31 -13.71 -15.39
CA ASN A 331 14.10 -14.38 -15.87
C ASN A 331 12.81 -13.63 -15.46
N VAL A 332 12.91 -12.37 -15.05
CA VAL A 332 11.76 -11.57 -14.61
C VAL A 332 11.82 -10.17 -15.20
N THR A 333 10.67 -9.68 -15.66
CA THR A 333 10.46 -8.29 -16.06
C THR A 333 9.33 -7.69 -15.25
N TRP A 334 9.59 -6.54 -14.64
CA TRP A 334 8.57 -5.67 -14.08
C TRP A 334 8.36 -4.49 -15.00
N TYR A 335 7.10 -4.17 -15.31
CA TYR A 335 6.72 -2.91 -15.93
C TYR A 335 5.72 -2.17 -15.05
N GLN A 336 5.93 -0.87 -14.86
CA GLN A 336 5.19 -0.08 -13.89
C GLN A 336 4.97 1.34 -14.42
N SER A 337 3.72 1.79 -14.42
CA SER A 337 3.33 3.14 -14.81
C SER A 337 2.33 3.69 -13.80
N ALA A 338 1.95 4.97 -13.93
CA ALA A 338 0.95 5.57 -13.05
C ALA A 338 -0.45 4.93 -13.17
N LYS A 339 -0.62 3.95 -14.07
CA LYS A 339 -1.88 3.23 -14.33
C LYS A 339 -1.85 1.77 -13.90
N PHE A 340 -0.70 1.10 -13.91
CA PHE A 340 -0.61 -0.29 -13.50
C PHE A 340 0.82 -0.72 -13.19
N ARG A 341 0.94 -1.87 -12.53
CA ARG A 341 2.17 -2.66 -12.50
C ARG A 341 1.90 -4.07 -12.98
N ILE A 342 2.89 -4.69 -13.59
CA ILE A 342 2.85 -6.08 -14.05
C ILE A 342 4.22 -6.73 -13.88
N GLY A 343 4.24 -7.91 -13.25
CA GLY A 343 5.40 -8.78 -13.10
C GLY A 343 5.25 -10.02 -13.99
N VAL A 344 6.22 -10.25 -14.87
CA VAL A 344 6.27 -11.38 -15.81
C VAL A 344 7.53 -12.21 -15.55
N ARG A 345 7.36 -13.51 -15.35
CA ARG A 345 8.43 -14.50 -15.23
C ARG A 345 8.54 -15.31 -16.52
N TYR A 346 9.76 -15.66 -16.91
CA TYR A 346 10.08 -16.47 -18.08
C TYR A 346 10.79 -17.77 -17.64
N HIS A 347 10.21 -18.93 -17.94
CA HIS A 347 10.79 -20.23 -17.57
C HIS A 347 11.65 -20.82 -18.70
N ASP A 348 12.77 -21.46 -18.34
CA ASP A 348 13.79 -21.97 -19.29
C ASP A 348 13.23 -23.02 -20.27
N GLY A 349 13.66 -22.93 -21.53
CA GLY A 349 13.43 -23.95 -22.56
C GLY A 349 12.76 -23.45 -23.84
N GLU A 350 12.10 -22.28 -23.82
CA GLU A 350 11.59 -21.49 -24.98
C GLU A 350 10.50 -20.51 -24.49
N GLY A 351 10.82 -19.50 -23.67
CA GLY A 351 9.97 -18.30 -23.60
C GLY A 351 8.57 -18.43 -22.99
N LYS A 352 8.30 -19.43 -22.12
CA LYS A 352 7.01 -19.51 -21.42
C LYS A 352 6.87 -18.38 -20.40
N ALA A 353 6.13 -17.35 -20.78
CA ALA A 353 5.76 -16.22 -19.95
C ALA A 353 4.66 -16.59 -18.97
N GLN A 354 4.79 -16.10 -17.75
CA GLN A 354 3.80 -16.20 -16.70
C GLN A 354 3.67 -14.83 -16.03
N ILE A 355 2.47 -14.27 -16.00
CA ILE A 355 2.18 -13.11 -15.14
C ILE A 355 1.97 -13.65 -13.72
N PHE A 356 2.75 -13.12 -12.77
CA PHE A 356 2.68 -13.50 -11.35
C PHE A 356 2.21 -12.35 -10.45
N ASP A 357 2.25 -11.10 -10.94
CA ASP A 357 1.62 -9.94 -10.31
C ASP A 357 1.01 -9.04 -11.39
N PHE A 358 -0.22 -8.58 -11.20
CA PHE A 358 -0.85 -7.58 -12.04
C PHE A 358 -1.88 -6.76 -11.26
N ARG A 359 -1.72 -5.44 -11.27
CA ARG A 359 -2.57 -4.48 -10.54
C ARG A 359 -2.71 -3.19 -11.30
N SER A 360 -3.83 -2.49 -11.13
CA SER A 360 -3.99 -1.13 -11.62
C SER A 360 -4.08 -0.11 -10.50
N TYR A 361 -3.72 1.12 -10.86
CA TYR A 361 -3.72 2.28 -9.98
C TYR A 361 -4.85 3.22 -10.35
N HIS A 362 -5.63 3.59 -9.34
CA HIS A 362 -6.85 4.39 -9.50
C HIS A 362 -6.79 5.62 -8.58
N GLU A 363 -7.16 6.78 -9.13
CA GLU A 363 -7.10 8.06 -8.39
C GLU A 363 -8.17 8.18 -7.29
N ASP A 364 -9.19 7.33 -7.35
CA ASP A 364 -10.26 7.21 -6.38
C ASP A 364 -10.06 6.07 -5.38
N LEU A 365 -8.95 5.32 -5.45
CA LEU A 365 -8.57 4.37 -4.41
C LEU A 365 -8.09 5.13 -3.17
N VAL A 366 -8.71 4.82 -2.04
CA VAL A 366 -8.44 5.43 -0.74
C VAL A 366 -7.65 4.45 0.13
N GLU A 367 -6.59 4.96 0.75
CA GLU A 367 -5.78 4.23 1.70
C GLU A 367 -6.60 3.75 2.91
N PRO A 368 -6.40 2.51 3.40
CA PRO A 368 -7.28 1.94 4.41
C PRO A 368 -7.28 2.70 5.76
N TYR A 369 -6.14 3.30 6.13
CA TYR A 369 -5.98 4.09 7.36
C TYR A 369 -6.09 5.60 7.12
N PHE A 370 -6.67 5.99 5.98
CA PHE A 370 -6.85 7.39 5.63
C PHE A 370 -7.74 8.09 6.66
N VAL A 371 -8.86 7.45 7.06
CA VAL A 371 -9.82 8.00 8.05
C VAL A 371 -9.71 7.29 9.40
N ASN A 372 -9.85 5.96 9.42
CA ASN A 372 -9.74 5.21 10.67
C ASN A 372 -8.26 5.00 11.04
N PRO A 373 -7.88 5.17 12.31
CA PRO A 373 -6.55 4.79 12.76
C PRO A 373 -6.33 3.28 12.67
N ASN A 374 -5.08 2.87 12.50
CA ASN A 374 -4.67 1.48 12.67
C ASN A 374 -4.61 1.13 14.17
N SER A 375 -5.51 0.26 14.62
CA SER A 375 -5.51 -0.30 15.98
C SER A 375 -4.87 -1.68 16.07
N ASP A 376 -4.51 -2.30 14.93
CA ASP A 376 -3.85 -3.60 14.90
C ASP A 376 -2.34 -3.46 15.20
N PHE A 377 -1.75 -4.50 15.79
CA PHE A 377 -0.28 -4.56 15.97
C PHE A 377 0.47 -4.59 14.64
N GLN A 378 -0.19 -5.10 13.59
CA GLN A 378 0.35 -5.23 12.24
C GLN A 378 -0.10 -4.06 11.35
N LEU A 379 0.73 -3.71 10.39
CA LEU A 379 0.35 -2.83 9.28
C LEU A 379 -0.10 -3.69 8.11
N ALA A 380 -1.26 -3.39 7.52
CA ALA A 380 -1.71 -4.05 6.30
C ALA A 380 -2.21 -3.01 5.30
N VAL A 381 -1.31 -2.60 4.40
CA VAL A 381 -1.63 -1.76 3.25
C VAL A 381 -1.37 -2.57 2.00
N ASN A 382 -2.44 -3.01 1.35
CA ASN A 382 -2.38 -3.84 0.15
C ASN A 382 -3.19 -3.21 -0.99
N VAL A 383 -2.53 -2.73 -2.05
CA VAL A 383 -3.23 -2.24 -3.24
C VAL A 383 -3.92 -3.43 -3.90
N PRO A 384 -5.23 -3.37 -4.18
CA PRO A 384 -5.96 -4.47 -4.81
C PRO A 384 -5.30 -5.01 -6.08
N PHE A 385 -5.45 -6.32 -6.32
CA PHE A 385 -4.78 -7.02 -7.41
C PHE A 385 -5.73 -7.84 -8.29
N TYR A 386 -5.30 -8.08 -9.52
CA TYR A 386 -5.89 -9.03 -10.47
C TYR A 386 -5.20 -10.38 -10.42
N ILE A 387 -3.87 -10.34 -10.31
CA ILE A 387 -2.97 -11.49 -10.16
C ILE A 387 -1.99 -11.12 -9.04
N ASP A 388 -1.79 -12.02 -8.08
CA ASP A 388 -0.80 -11.87 -7.02
C ASP A 388 -0.44 -13.24 -6.44
N GLU A 389 0.61 -13.85 -6.99
CA GLU A 389 1.13 -15.15 -6.58
C GLU A 389 1.53 -15.17 -5.09
N ALA A 390 1.96 -14.03 -4.53
CA ALA A 390 2.31 -13.93 -3.11
C ALA A 390 1.10 -14.06 -2.18
N SER A 391 -0.07 -13.51 -2.55
CA SER A 391 -1.31 -13.66 -1.77
C SER A 391 -1.97 -15.01 -1.98
N ASP A 392 -1.91 -15.57 -3.19
CA ASP A 392 -2.47 -16.88 -3.53
C ASP A 392 -1.59 -17.51 -4.61
N GLU A 393 -0.91 -18.62 -4.29
CA GLU A 393 0.02 -19.30 -5.21
C GLU A 393 -0.64 -19.74 -6.53
N LYS A 394 -1.98 -19.85 -6.55
CA LYS A 394 -2.75 -20.19 -7.76
C LYS A 394 -3.10 -18.96 -8.61
N SER A 395 -2.89 -17.76 -8.09
CA SER A 395 -3.13 -16.48 -8.76
C SER A 395 -1.95 -16.16 -9.68
N VAL A 396 -1.87 -16.91 -10.78
CA VAL A 396 -0.89 -16.74 -11.87
C VAL A 396 -1.59 -16.90 -13.21
N TRP A 397 -1.03 -16.29 -14.27
CA TRP A 397 -1.54 -16.46 -15.63
C TRP A 397 -0.43 -16.92 -16.57
N ASN A 398 -0.52 -18.18 -16.99
CA ASN A 398 0.39 -18.79 -17.95
C ASN A 398 0.03 -18.37 -19.37
N LEU A 399 1.00 -17.81 -20.08
CA LEU A 399 0.80 -17.21 -21.40
C LEU A 399 1.60 -17.91 -22.52
N GLY A 400 2.37 -18.95 -22.20
CA GLY A 400 3.22 -19.62 -23.18
C GLY A 400 4.20 -18.62 -23.81
N ASP A 401 4.41 -18.70 -25.12
CA ASP A 401 5.47 -17.96 -25.82
C ASP A 401 5.07 -16.50 -26.15
N THR A 402 4.13 -15.94 -25.38
CA THR A 402 3.59 -14.60 -25.59
C THR A 402 4.65 -13.52 -25.36
N LEU A 403 4.74 -12.59 -26.31
CA LEU A 403 5.55 -11.39 -26.18
C LEU A 403 4.70 -10.21 -25.67
N PHE A 404 5.36 -9.28 -24.98
CA PHE A 404 4.71 -8.13 -24.35
C PHE A 404 5.25 -6.84 -24.92
N ASP A 405 4.34 -5.95 -25.34
CA ASP A 405 4.64 -4.54 -25.50
C ASP A 405 3.99 -3.74 -24.39
N TYR A 406 4.79 -2.90 -23.75
CA TYR A 406 4.37 -2.10 -22.60
C TYR A 406 4.24 -0.64 -22.98
N PHE A 407 3.12 -0.04 -22.60
CA PHE A 407 2.83 1.37 -22.75
C PHE A 407 2.34 1.94 -21.41
N GLU A 408 2.42 3.26 -21.26
CA GLU A 408 2.03 3.92 -20.02
C GLU A 408 0.59 3.58 -19.59
N ASP A 409 -0.33 3.45 -20.56
CA ASP A 409 -1.76 3.22 -20.30
C ASP A 409 -2.25 1.80 -20.60
N ARG A 410 -1.41 0.91 -21.16
CA ARG A 410 -1.83 -0.44 -21.57
C ARG A 410 -0.67 -1.40 -21.71
N VAL A 411 -0.99 -2.69 -21.64
CA VAL A 411 -0.09 -3.77 -22.04
C VAL A 411 -0.71 -4.52 -23.21
N VAL A 412 0.13 -4.90 -24.18
CA VAL A 412 -0.28 -5.66 -25.37
C VAL A 412 0.43 -7.01 -25.35
N LEU A 413 -0.37 -8.08 -25.30
CA LEU A 413 0.07 -9.46 -25.39
C LEU A 413 -0.02 -9.89 -26.85
N ARG A 414 1.14 -9.95 -27.51
CA ARG A 414 1.23 -10.17 -28.96
C ARG A 414 0.87 -11.59 -29.34
N GLY A 415 -0.07 -11.75 -30.27
CA GLY A 415 -0.50 -13.04 -30.80
C GLY A 415 -1.20 -13.96 -29.79
N TYR A 416 -1.49 -13.51 -28.57
CA TYR A 416 -2.06 -14.38 -27.53
C TYR A 416 -3.52 -14.73 -27.81
N GLN A 417 -3.78 -16.01 -28.10
CA GLN A 417 -5.13 -16.55 -28.38
C GLN A 417 -5.71 -17.41 -27.26
N GLY A 418 -4.99 -17.59 -26.14
CA GLY A 418 -5.47 -18.38 -25.02
C GLY A 418 -6.62 -17.72 -24.26
N ASP A 419 -7.17 -18.47 -23.30
CA ASP A 419 -8.24 -17.98 -22.43
C ASP A 419 -7.76 -16.82 -21.57
N ILE A 420 -8.63 -15.83 -21.41
CA ILE A 420 -8.44 -14.75 -20.44
C ILE A 420 -8.99 -15.28 -19.12
N PRO A 421 -8.26 -15.19 -17.99
CA PRO A 421 -8.78 -15.60 -16.70
C PRO A 421 -10.18 -15.00 -16.48
N ASP A 422 -11.12 -15.82 -16.00
CA ASP A 422 -12.50 -15.39 -15.79
C ASP A 422 -12.54 -14.37 -14.65
N TRP A 423 -12.39 -13.12 -15.06
CA TRP A 423 -12.36 -11.93 -14.23
C TRP A 423 -13.63 -11.09 -14.46
N PRO A 424 -14.85 -11.65 -14.34
CA PRO A 424 -16.06 -10.89 -14.62
C PRO A 424 -16.22 -9.71 -13.66
N ALA A 425 -15.51 -9.75 -12.54
CA ALA A 425 -15.41 -8.69 -11.57
C ALA A 425 -14.51 -7.52 -12.05
N TYR A 426 -13.48 -7.77 -12.87
CA TYR A 426 -12.53 -6.75 -13.32
C TYR A 426 -12.90 -6.07 -14.63
N LYS A 427 -14.02 -6.42 -15.28
CA LYS A 427 -14.56 -5.64 -16.43
C LYS A 427 -14.84 -4.17 -16.06
N GLU A 428 -15.11 -3.92 -14.79
CA GLU A 428 -15.36 -2.59 -14.23
C GLU A 428 -14.07 -1.77 -14.06
N THR A 429 -12.91 -2.41 -14.02
CA THR A 429 -11.61 -1.75 -13.77
C THR A 429 -10.58 -1.98 -14.88
N LEU A 430 -10.86 -2.89 -15.82
CA LEU A 430 -10.06 -3.20 -17.00
C LEU A 430 -10.91 -3.16 -18.28
N GLU A 431 -10.32 -2.64 -19.35
CA GLU A 431 -10.73 -2.79 -20.74
C GLU A 431 -9.85 -3.87 -21.37
N VAL A 432 -10.48 -4.91 -21.92
CA VAL A 432 -9.77 -6.03 -22.55
C VAL A 432 -10.35 -6.23 -23.94
N GLU A 433 -9.51 -6.04 -24.96
CA GLU A 433 -9.90 -6.06 -26.36
C GLU A 433 -8.97 -6.96 -27.18
N ARG A 434 -9.53 -7.64 -28.19
CA ARG A 434 -8.74 -8.38 -29.17
C ARG A 434 -8.70 -7.61 -30.48
N TYR A 435 -7.50 -7.33 -30.98
CA TYR A 435 -7.32 -6.63 -32.25
C TYR A 435 -6.15 -7.24 -33.02
N GLY A 436 -6.39 -7.66 -34.27
CA GLY A 436 -5.33 -8.18 -35.15
C GLY A 436 -4.60 -9.43 -34.62
N GLY A 437 -5.22 -10.20 -33.72
CA GLY A 437 -4.58 -11.35 -33.07
C GLY A 437 -3.87 -11.04 -31.76
N ASP A 438 -3.78 -9.76 -31.39
CA ASP A 438 -3.22 -9.32 -30.11
C ASP A 438 -4.31 -9.16 -29.06
N LEU A 439 -3.93 -9.33 -27.79
CA LEU A 439 -4.77 -9.02 -26.64
C LEU A 439 -4.28 -7.72 -25.99
N ILE A 440 -5.13 -6.70 -25.97
CA ILE A 440 -4.84 -5.39 -25.41
C ILE A 440 -5.55 -5.30 -24.06
N ILE A 441 -4.81 -4.99 -23.00
CA ILE A 441 -5.34 -4.81 -21.65
C ILE A 441 -5.02 -3.39 -21.19
N LYS A 442 -6.07 -2.63 -20.84
CA LYS A 442 -5.99 -1.24 -20.42
C LYS A 442 -6.72 -1.04 -19.09
N PRO A 443 -6.06 -0.50 -18.05
CA PRO A 443 -6.74 -0.07 -16.85
C PRO A 443 -7.74 1.06 -17.13
N ARG A 444 -8.91 0.98 -16.49
CA ARG A 444 -9.86 2.10 -16.43
C ARG A 444 -9.43 3.09 -15.36
N TYR A 445 -9.94 4.31 -15.45
CA TYR A 445 -9.59 5.38 -14.50
C TYR A 445 -10.19 5.18 -13.11
N ASN A 446 -11.44 4.72 -13.02
CA ASN A 446 -12.18 4.63 -11.76
C ASN A 446 -12.07 3.23 -11.16
N TRP A 447 -12.12 3.18 -9.83
CA TRP A 447 -12.28 1.94 -9.08
C TRP A 447 -13.73 1.43 -9.09
N PHE A 448 -13.98 0.23 -8.55
CA PHE A 448 -15.32 -0.37 -8.48
C PHE A 448 -16.37 0.55 -7.85
N VAL A 449 -15.95 1.33 -6.86
CA VAL A 449 -16.76 2.30 -6.11
C VAL A 449 -15.91 3.52 -5.80
N GLY A 450 -16.54 4.68 -5.70
CA GLY A 450 -15.87 5.95 -5.39
C GLY A 450 -15.21 5.96 -4.01
N LYS A 451 -14.59 7.10 -3.67
CA LYS A 451 -13.83 7.31 -2.42
C LYS A 451 -14.65 7.07 -1.15
N GLU A 452 -15.97 7.23 -1.24
CA GLU A 452 -16.94 7.00 -0.18
C GLU A 452 -17.23 5.51 0.10
N GLY A 453 -16.74 4.60 -0.75
CA GLY A 453 -17.06 3.18 -0.70
C GLY A 453 -18.47 2.89 -1.23
N LEU A 454 -19.02 1.73 -0.89
CA LEU A 454 -20.41 1.39 -1.23
C LEU A 454 -21.35 1.87 -0.12
N LEU A 455 -22.27 2.78 -0.48
CA LEU A 455 -23.29 3.27 0.43
C LEU A 455 -24.58 2.45 0.32
N LEU A 456 -25.08 1.97 1.46
CA LEU A 456 -26.27 1.15 1.58
C LEU A 456 -27.31 1.87 2.44
N SER A 457 -28.55 1.96 1.98
CA SER A 457 -29.65 2.42 2.81
C SER A 457 -30.31 1.26 3.54
N HIS A 458 -30.42 1.36 4.86
CA HIS A 458 -31.10 0.35 5.66
C HIS A 458 -31.75 0.90 6.92
N LEU A 459 -32.73 0.19 7.46
CA LEU A 459 -33.31 0.52 8.76
C LEU A 459 -32.25 0.62 9.85
N SER A 460 -32.43 1.59 10.74
CA SER A 460 -31.62 1.80 11.93
C SER A 460 -31.70 0.59 12.87
N PRO A 461 -30.70 0.36 13.73
CA PRO A 461 -30.74 -0.74 14.69
C PRO A 461 -31.98 -0.71 15.59
N GLU A 462 -32.40 0.48 16.00
CA GLU A 462 -33.59 0.72 16.83
C GLU A 462 -34.86 0.31 16.08
N ALA A 463 -34.95 0.64 14.80
CA ALA A 463 -36.08 0.29 13.95
C ALA A 463 -36.12 -1.22 13.64
N ILE A 464 -34.96 -1.84 13.40
CA ILE A 464 -34.85 -3.31 13.26
C ILE A 464 -35.32 -3.99 14.55
N HIS A 465 -34.86 -3.52 15.70
CA HIS A 465 -35.25 -4.06 17.00
C HIS A 465 -36.76 -3.90 17.24
N LEU A 466 -37.32 -2.72 16.90
CA LEU A 466 -38.75 -2.45 16.99
C LEU A 466 -39.57 -3.41 16.12
N LEU A 467 -39.15 -3.70 14.89
CA LEU A 467 -39.82 -4.65 14.00
C LEU A 467 -39.74 -6.11 14.48
N LYS A 468 -38.74 -6.47 15.29
CA LYS A 468 -38.66 -7.81 15.90
C LYS A 468 -39.65 -7.97 17.07
N ASN A 469 -40.31 -6.90 17.52
CA ASN A 469 -41.27 -6.96 18.61
C ASN A 469 -42.61 -7.56 18.16
N LYS A 470 -42.95 -8.74 18.67
CA LYS A 470 -44.19 -9.48 18.34
C LYS A 470 -45.49 -8.69 18.64
N LYS A 471 -45.49 -7.82 19.65
CA LYS A 471 -46.67 -6.99 20.00
C LYS A 471 -47.00 -5.98 18.91
N LEU A 472 -45.98 -5.45 18.22
CA LEU A 472 -46.16 -4.51 17.13
C LEU A 472 -46.78 -5.18 15.89
N TRP A 473 -46.38 -6.42 15.61
CA TRP A 473 -46.98 -7.22 14.53
C TRP A 473 -48.46 -7.52 14.76
N LEU A 474 -48.85 -7.82 15.99
CA LEU A 474 -50.27 -8.01 16.36
C LEU A 474 -51.09 -6.73 16.14
N LEU A 475 -50.54 -5.57 16.54
CA LEU A 475 -51.21 -4.29 16.41
C LEU A 475 -51.35 -3.85 14.94
N ASN A 476 -50.30 -4.04 14.14
CA ASN A 476 -50.33 -3.80 12.69
C ASN A 476 -51.27 -4.78 11.98
N GLY A 477 -51.29 -6.06 12.37
CA GLY A 477 -52.23 -7.05 11.82
C GLY A 477 -53.69 -6.62 12.01
N LEU A 478 -54.04 -6.09 13.18
CA LEU A 478 -55.38 -5.54 13.44
C LEU A 478 -55.70 -4.33 12.54
N LEU A 479 -54.72 -3.45 12.29
CA LEU A 479 -54.87 -2.30 11.38
C LEU A 479 -55.08 -2.71 9.91
N PHE A 480 -54.51 -3.85 9.47
CA PHE A 480 -54.75 -4.40 8.13
C PHE A 480 -56.10 -5.12 8.01
N VAL A 481 -56.53 -5.82 9.07
CA VAL A 481 -57.76 -6.64 9.05
C VAL A 481 -59.02 -5.81 9.31
N ALA A 482 -58.95 -4.77 10.15
CA ALA A 482 -60.12 -3.98 10.53
C ALA A 482 -60.80 -3.27 9.33
N PRO A 483 -60.08 -2.58 8.41
CA PRO A 483 -60.71 -1.95 7.24
C PRO A 483 -61.36 -2.99 6.31
N ALA A 484 -60.71 -4.15 6.14
CA ALA A 484 -61.22 -5.26 5.34
C ALA A 484 -62.42 -5.97 6.00
N PHE A 485 -62.62 -5.85 7.31
CA PHE A 485 -63.77 -6.39 8.02
C PHE A 485 -64.95 -5.41 8.04
N PHE A 486 -64.71 -4.14 8.37
CA PHE A 486 -65.76 -3.12 8.55
C PHE A 486 -66.26 -2.50 7.23
N PHE A 487 -65.42 -2.43 6.18
CA PHE A 487 -65.78 -1.76 4.91
C PHE A 487 -65.91 -2.71 3.72
N ARG A 488 -66.25 -3.99 3.96
CA ARG A 488 -66.35 -5.07 2.94
C ARG A 488 -67.14 -4.70 1.67
N LYS A 489 -68.16 -3.84 1.76
CA LYS A 489 -69.00 -3.41 0.63
C LYS A 489 -68.52 -2.12 -0.05
N LYS A 490 -67.53 -1.41 0.50
CA LYS A 490 -67.01 -0.12 -0.01
C LYS A 490 -65.54 -0.27 -0.42
N LYS A 491 -65.30 -0.89 -1.58
CA LYS A 491 -63.97 -1.19 -2.14
C LYS A 491 -63.04 0.04 -2.20
N ILE A 492 -63.59 1.21 -2.49
CA ILE A 492 -62.84 2.49 -2.54
C ILE A 492 -62.24 2.83 -1.17
N ILE A 493 -62.97 2.62 -0.07
CA ILE A 493 -62.47 2.92 1.28
C ILE A 493 -61.34 1.96 1.65
N ILE A 494 -61.49 0.67 1.33
CA ILE A 494 -60.41 -0.32 1.55
C ILE A 494 -59.16 0.09 0.77
N PHE A 495 -59.31 0.47 -0.50
CA PHE A 495 -58.20 0.90 -1.35
C PHE A 495 -57.50 2.14 -0.80
N VAL A 496 -58.25 3.18 -0.43
CA VAL A 496 -57.71 4.42 0.17
C VAL A 496 -57.01 4.13 1.50
N SER A 497 -57.59 3.29 2.36
CA SER A 497 -56.95 2.91 3.63
C SER A 497 -55.64 2.16 3.43
N LEU A 498 -55.59 1.20 2.51
CA LEU A 498 -54.35 0.47 2.18
C LEU A 498 -53.30 1.38 1.55
N PHE A 499 -53.72 2.33 0.70
CA PHE A 499 -52.82 3.32 0.10
C PHE A 499 -52.22 4.26 1.14
N LEU A 500 -53.04 4.83 2.04
CA LEU A 500 -52.57 5.68 3.14
C LEU A 500 -51.65 4.91 4.10
N LEU A 501 -51.96 3.64 4.36
CA LEU A 501 -51.11 2.78 5.16
C LEU A 501 -49.77 2.49 4.45
N GLY A 502 -49.79 2.24 3.14
CA GLY A 502 -48.59 2.10 2.32
C GLY A 502 -47.72 3.35 2.36
N ILE A 503 -48.32 4.54 2.27
CA ILE A 503 -47.62 5.82 2.46
C ILE A 503 -47.04 5.90 3.88
N GLY A 504 -47.81 5.56 4.91
CA GLY A 504 -47.35 5.55 6.30
C GLY A 504 -46.15 4.63 6.52
N VAL A 505 -46.19 3.41 5.98
CA VAL A 505 -45.08 2.45 6.03
C VAL A 505 -43.86 2.97 5.29
N TYR A 506 -44.04 3.55 4.10
CA TYR A 506 -42.96 4.15 3.32
C TYR A 506 -42.31 5.33 4.07
N LEU A 507 -43.11 6.24 4.62
CA LEU A 507 -42.63 7.38 5.40
C LEU A 507 -41.92 6.92 6.68
N TRP A 508 -42.47 5.91 7.36
CA TRP A 508 -41.82 5.31 8.53
C TRP A 508 -40.48 4.66 8.14
N TYR A 509 -40.44 3.88 7.07
CA TYR A 509 -39.22 3.24 6.58
C TYR A 509 -38.16 4.30 6.25
N LYS A 510 -38.52 5.34 5.50
CA LYS A 510 -37.62 6.44 5.13
C LYS A 510 -37.11 7.19 6.36
N LYS A 511 -37.98 7.51 7.32
CA LYS A 511 -37.62 8.20 8.58
C LYS A 511 -36.66 7.37 9.44
N ASN A 512 -36.79 6.04 9.39
CA ASN A 512 -36.02 5.13 10.21
C ASN A 512 -34.88 4.43 9.46
N SER A 513 -34.55 4.90 8.25
CA SER A 513 -33.41 4.38 7.49
C SER A 513 -32.19 5.25 7.70
N LEU A 514 -31.03 4.61 7.87
CA LEU A 514 -29.71 5.19 7.94
C LEU A 514 -28.89 4.75 6.72
N THR A 515 -27.85 5.53 6.42
CA THR A 515 -26.82 5.15 5.46
C THR A 515 -25.72 4.38 6.18
N TYR A 516 -25.34 3.24 5.61
CA TYR A 516 -24.23 2.40 6.03
C TYR A 516 -23.19 2.37 4.92
N TYR A 517 -21.92 2.19 5.26
CA TYR A 517 -20.86 2.04 4.25
C TYR A 517 -20.19 0.66 4.29
N VAL A 518 -19.62 0.28 3.16
CA VAL A 518 -18.73 -0.87 2.95
C VAL A 518 -17.48 -0.32 2.28
N SER A 519 -16.29 -0.59 2.83
CA SER A 519 -15.04 -0.01 2.32
C SER A 519 -14.63 -0.57 0.96
N GLN A 520 -13.77 0.17 0.23
CA GLN A 520 -13.20 -0.30 -1.03
C GLN A 520 -12.44 -1.62 -0.88
N ASP A 521 -11.79 -1.85 0.26
CA ASP A 521 -11.12 -3.11 0.61
C ASP A 521 -12.09 -4.30 0.67
N GLU A 522 -13.25 -4.11 1.33
CA GLU A 522 -14.30 -5.12 1.37
C GLU A 522 -14.80 -5.44 -0.05
N ILE A 523 -15.01 -4.42 -0.89
CA ILE A 523 -15.41 -4.62 -2.29
C ILE A 523 -14.34 -5.39 -3.07
N ALA A 524 -13.07 -5.05 -2.90
CA ALA A 524 -11.95 -5.75 -3.55
C ALA A 524 -11.89 -7.23 -3.17
N ALA A 525 -12.01 -7.53 -1.87
CA ALA A 525 -12.05 -8.90 -1.35
C ALA A 525 -13.23 -9.71 -1.91
N LEU A 526 -14.43 -9.12 -1.94
CA LEU A 526 -15.62 -9.80 -2.43
C LEU A 526 -15.59 -10.02 -3.94
N THR A 527 -15.01 -9.07 -4.66
CA THR A 527 -14.69 -9.17 -6.09
C THR A 527 -13.70 -10.30 -6.37
N TYR A 528 -12.68 -10.47 -5.52
CA TYR A 528 -11.76 -11.60 -5.59
C TYR A 528 -12.49 -12.94 -5.39
N ILE A 529 -13.37 -13.04 -4.38
CA ILE A 529 -14.20 -14.24 -4.17
C ILE A 529 -15.09 -14.52 -5.39
N LYS A 530 -15.65 -13.48 -6.03
CA LYS A 530 -16.49 -13.62 -7.23
C LYS A 530 -15.74 -14.27 -8.39
N ALA A 531 -14.47 -13.88 -8.58
CA ALA A 531 -13.62 -14.38 -9.66
C ALA A 531 -13.11 -15.82 -9.43
N ASN A 532 -13.29 -16.38 -8.24
CA ASN A 532 -12.78 -17.70 -7.87
C ASN A 532 -13.89 -18.77 -7.74
N THR A 533 -13.53 -20.04 -7.93
CA THR A 533 -14.45 -21.18 -7.83
C THR A 533 -14.98 -21.40 -6.41
N GLY A 534 -16.14 -22.01 -6.24
CA GLY A 534 -16.77 -22.24 -4.93
C GLY A 534 -18.09 -21.49 -4.80
N ASP A 535 -18.90 -21.89 -3.83
CA ASP A 535 -20.33 -21.54 -3.79
C ASP A 535 -20.75 -20.85 -2.50
N LYS A 536 -20.02 -21.07 -1.40
CA LYS A 536 -20.44 -20.63 -0.06
C LYS A 536 -19.38 -19.85 0.70
N VAL A 537 -19.81 -18.75 1.31
CA VAL A 537 -18.98 -17.85 2.12
C VAL A 537 -19.51 -17.83 3.56
N LEU A 538 -18.69 -18.23 4.52
CA LEU A 538 -18.94 -18.05 5.93
C LEU A 538 -18.74 -16.59 6.31
N ILE A 539 -19.74 -16.01 6.97
CA ILE A 539 -19.68 -14.66 7.53
C ILE A 539 -19.90 -14.70 9.04
N SER A 540 -19.31 -13.75 9.77
CA SER A 540 -19.72 -13.48 11.15
C SER A 540 -21.03 -12.70 11.21
N ASP A 541 -21.91 -13.06 12.14
CA ASP A 541 -23.14 -12.35 12.51
C ASP A 541 -23.02 -11.63 13.87
N ARG A 542 -21.80 -11.26 14.24
CA ARG A 542 -21.54 -10.43 15.42
C ARG A 542 -22.06 -9.01 15.19
N GLU A 543 -22.96 -8.57 16.06
CA GLU A 543 -23.45 -7.19 16.08
C GLU A 543 -22.57 -6.32 16.99
N CYS A 544 -22.31 -5.07 16.60
CA CYS A 544 -21.69 -4.08 17.48
C CYS A 544 -22.32 -2.69 17.31
N LEU A 545 -23.42 -2.46 18.03
CA LEU A 545 -24.18 -1.20 17.91
C LEU A 545 -23.45 0.02 18.49
N GLN A 546 -22.59 -0.22 19.49
CA GLN A 546 -21.83 0.79 20.23
C GLN A 546 -20.36 0.89 19.80
N CYS A 547 -19.94 0.18 18.75
CA CYS A 547 -18.57 0.30 18.27
C CYS A 547 -18.33 1.72 17.72
N PRO A 548 -17.23 2.38 18.13
CA PRO A 548 -16.85 3.66 17.57
C PRO A 548 -16.44 3.47 16.10
N TYR A 549 -16.61 4.53 15.31
CA TYR A 549 -16.16 4.60 13.93
C TYR A 549 -15.84 6.06 13.60
N GLU A 550 -14.78 6.29 12.82
CA GLU A 550 -14.37 7.65 12.41
C GLU A 550 -14.86 7.97 10.98
N THR A 551 -15.43 6.99 10.29
CA THR A 551 -15.97 7.16 8.94
C THR A 551 -17.26 7.98 8.92
N PRO A 552 -17.59 8.63 7.79
CA PRO A 552 -18.82 9.44 7.67
C PRO A 552 -20.11 8.68 7.97
N TYR A 553 -20.12 7.36 7.75
CA TYR A 553 -21.26 6.48 8.01
C TYR A 553 -20.85 5.29 8.87
N LYS A 554 -21.82 4.63 9.51
CA LYS A 554 -21.60 3.41 10.29
C LYS A 554 -21.26 2.23 9.35
N PRO A 555 -20.24 1.40 9.66
CA PRO A 555 -19.95 0.22 8.84
C PRO A 555 -21.13 -0.74 8.77
N ALA A 556 -21.44 -1.26 7.58
CA ALA A 556 -22.52 -2.23 7.41
C ALA A 556 -22.28 -3.53 8.20
N ALA A 557 -21.01 -3.90 8.40
CA ALA A 557 -20.61 -5.05 9.20
C ALA A 557 -21.11 -4.97 10.66
N PHE A 558 -21.29 -3.76 11.22
CA PHE A 558 -21.66 -3.58 12.63
C PHE A 558 -23.11 -3.98 12.94
N ILE A 559 -23.99 -4.06 11.94
CA ILE A 559 -25.43 -4.28 12.11
C ILE A 559 -25.92 -5.64 11.60
N THR A 560 -25.03 -6.64 11.48
CA THR A 560 -25.30 -8.02 11.01
C THR A 560 -25.94 -8.12 9.61
N LYS A 561 -26.00 -7.01 8.87
CA LYS A 561 -26.59 -6.99 7.52
C LYS A 561 -25.51 -7.13 6.46
N LYS A 562 -25.05 -8.37 6.28
CA LYS A 562 -24.04 -8.74 5.28
C LYS A 562 -24.62 -9.27 3.96
N GLY A 563 -25.83 -8.85 3.59
CA GLY A 563 -26.42 -9.20 2.29
C GLY A 563 -25.58 -8.71 1.10
N TYR A 564 -24.81 -7.64 1.29
CA TYR A 564 -23.86 -7.16 0.28
C TYR A 564 -22.78 -8.21 -0.06
N VAL A 565 -22.40 -9.07 0.90
CA VAL A 565 -21.44 -10.16 0.67
C VAL A 565 -21.96 -11.10 -0.41
N GLN A 566 -23.21 -11.56 -0.29
CA GLN A 566 -23.84 -12.40 -1.30
C GLN A 566 -24.00 -11.68 -2.63
N ASN A 567 -24.46 -10.42 -2.61
CA ASN A 567 -24.73 -9.65 -3.83
C ASN A 567 -23.46 -9.37 -4.65
N ILE A 568 -22.35 -9.05 -4.00
CA ILE A 568 -21.09 -8.70 -4.67
C ILE A 568 -20.33 -9.97 -5.05
N SER A 569 -20.15 -10.91 -4.11
CA SER A 569 -19.39 -12.14 -4.39
C SER A 569 -20.12 -13.12 -5.31
N GLY A 570 -21.45 -13.01 -5.42
CA GLY A 570 -22.29 -13.98 -6.11
C GLY A 570 -22.38 -15.34 -5.38
N LYS A 571 -21.83 -15.46 -4.17
CA LYS A 571 -21.79 -16.71 -3.39
C LYS A 571 -22.86 -16.71 -2.30
N LYS A 572 -23.37 -17.90 -1.96
CA LYS A 572 -24.35 -18.04 -0.87
C LYS A 572 -23.69 -17.75 0.47
N ILE A 573 -24.30 -16.88 1.28
CA ILE A 573 -23.81 -16.64 2.64
C ILE A 573 -24.24 -17.77 3.58
N VAL A 574 -23.32 -18.14 4.46
CA VAL A 574 -23.58 -19.05 5.59
C VAL A 574 -23.20 -18.30 6.87
N SER A 575 -24.07 -18.35 7.87
CA SER A 575 -23.82 -17.75 9.18
C SER A 575 -24.19 -18.75 10.26
N ASP A 576 -23.29 -19.00 11.20
CA ASP A 576 -23.51 -19.87 12.34
C ASP A 576 -22.78 -19.33 13.57
N LYS A 577 -23.50 -18.77 14.54
CA LYS A 577 -22.91 -18.21 15.77
C LYS A 577 -21.99 -19.19 16.49
N ARG A 578 -22.31 -20.49 16.43
CA ARG A 578 -21.58 -21.52 17.16
C ARG A 578 -20.12 -21.56 16.74
N ILE A 579 -19.80 -21.29 15.48
CA ILE A 579 -18.40 -21.32 15.00
C ILE A 579 -17.55 -20.20 15.59
N PHE A 580 -18.14 -19.07 15.99
CA PHE A 580 -17.41 -17.91 16.50
C PHE A 580 -17.37 -17.85 18.04
N THR A 581 -18.19 -18.65 18.72
CA THR A 581 -18.29 -18.67 20.18
C THR A 581 -17.86 -19.98 20.82
N GLU A 582 -17.59 -21.02 20.02
CA GLU A 582 -17.18 -22.32 20.55
C GLU A 582 -15.76 -22.26 21.12
N ILE A 583 -15.60 -22.82 22.32
CA ILE A 583 -14.33 -22.87 23.07
C ILE A 583 -13.67 -24.25 22.99
N ASP A 584 -14.40 -25.27 22.56
CA ASP A 584 -13.85 -26.59 22.27
C ASP A 584 -13.39 -26.68 20.80
N ARG A 585 -12.08 -26.87 20.62
CA ARG A 585 -11.44 -26.90 19.29
C ARG A 585 -12.00 -28.00 18.38
N GLU A 586 -12.22 -29.21 18.89
CA GLU A 586 -12.68 -30.34 18.08
C GLU A 586 -14.13 -30.15 17.64
N LYS A 587 -14.96 -29.61 18.53
CA LYS A 587 -16.35 -29.28 18.26
C LYS A 587 -16.45 -28.13 17.26
N ALA A 588 -15.64 -27.08 17.39
CA ALA A 588 -15.58 -25.99 16.42
C ALA A 588 -15.17 -26.49 15.03
N THR A 589 -14.17 -27.37 14.96
CA THR A 589 -13.72 -27.99 13.71
C THR A 589 -14.81 -28.86 13.06
N ARG A 590 -15.55 -29.63 13.87
CA ARG A 590 -16.71 -30.43 13.39
C ARG A 590 -17.83 -29.55 12.87
N ILE A 591 -18.16 -28.46 13.57
CA ILE A 591 -19.14 -27.47 13.12
C ILE A 591 -18.69 -26.90 11.78
N PHE A 592 -17.45 -26.40 11.66
CA PHE A 592 -16.92 -25.84 10.43
C PHE A 592 -17.04 -26.81 9.24
N LYS A 593 -16.61 -28.06 9.41
CA LYS A 593 -16.72 -29.09 8.37
C LYS A 593 -18.17 -29.32 7.92
N SER A 594 -19.12 -29.29 8.86
CA SER A 594 -20.55 -29.49 8.58
C SER A 594 -21.20 -28.36 7.79
N LEU A 595 -20.66 -27.14 7.85
CA LEU A 595 -21.18 -25.99 7.11
C LEU A 595 -20.93 -26.11 5.60
N GLY A 596 -19.89 -26.87 5.21
CA GLY A 596 -19.52 -27.10 3.82
C GLY A 596 -19.26 -25.79 3.07
N VAL A 597 -18.57 -24.85 3.73
CA VAL A 597 -18.18 -23.54 3.18
C VAL A 597 -16.86 -23.64 2.43
N ASP A 598 -16.71 -22.81 1.39
CA ASP A 598 -15.49 -22.71 0.58
C ASP A 598 -14.61 -21.55 1.05
N TYR A 599 -15.24 -20.48 1.53
CA TYR A 599 -14.58 -19.26 1.96
C TYR A 599 -15.01 -18.82 3.35
N ILE A 600 -14.15 -18.07 4.03
CA ILE A 600 -14.44 -17.31 5.25
C ILE A 600 -14.14 -15.85 4.97
N TYR A 601 -15.11 -14.98 5.24
CA TYR A 601 -15.01 -13.54 5.07
C TYR A 601 -15.08 -12.86 6.45
N LEU A 602 -14.00 -12.17 6.80
CA LEU A 602 -13.85 -11.47 8.09
C LEU A 602 -13.59 -9.98 7.86
N VAL A 603 -14.18 -9.14 8.71
CA VAL A 603 -14.12 -7.68 8.61
C VAL A 603 -13.44 -7.06 9.83
N ARG A 604 -12.77 -5.91 9.62
CA ARG A 604 -12.00 -5.17 10.61
C ARG A 604 -12.18 -3.66 10.45
N TYR A 605 -12.52 -2.97 11.54
CA TYR A 605 -12.69 -1.52 11.58
C TYR A 605 -12.31 -0.99 12.95
N GLY A 606 -11.14 -0.36 13.06
CA GLY A 606 -10.60 0.06 14.35
C GLY A 606 -10.62 -1.12 15.33
N GLU A 607 -11.19 -0.90 16.52
CA GLU A 607 -11.32 -1.93 17.56
C GLU A 607 -12.29 -3.07 17.22
N TYR A 608 -13.17 -2.91 16.23
CA TYR A 608 -14.06 -4.00 15.81
C TYR A 608 -13.32 -4.97 14.89
N LYS A 609 -13.09 -6.19 15.38
CA LYS A 609 -12.43 -7.26 14.63
C LYS A 609 -13.24 -8.55 14.69
N GLU A 610 -13.40 -9.14 13.52
CA GLU A 610 -13.89 -10.51 13.36
C GLU A 610 -12.72 -11.46 13.22
N SER A 611 -12.74 -12.54 13.99
CA SER A 611 -11.70 -13.57 13.96
C SER A 611 -12.32 -14.95 14.20
N LEU A 612 -11.63 -15.98 13.73
CA LEU A 612 -11.93 -17.35 14.14
C LEU A 612 -11.47 -17.56 15.59
N PRO A 613 -12.14 -18.46 16.36
CA PRO A 613 -11.76 -18.72 17.75
C PRO A 613 -10.47 -19.54 17.89
N PHE A 614 -10.04 -20.21 16.82
CA PHE A 614 -8.82 -21.01 16.77
C PHE A 614 -7.97 -20.64 15.55
N SER A 615 -6.76 -21.22 15.47
CA SER A 615 -5.85 -20.95 14.36
C SER A 615 -6.49 -21.34 13.03
N PRO A 616 -6.29 -20.55 11.95
CA PRO A 616 -6.71 -20.94 10.60
C PRO A 616 -6.28 -22.36 10.20
N GLY A 617 -5.12 -22.82 10.69
CA GLY A 617 -4.63 -24.18 10.47
C GLY A 617 -5.55 -25.27 11.05
N ASP A 618 -6.21 -25.01 12.19
CA ASP A 618 -7.16 -25.96 12.80
C ASP A 618 -8.41 -26.16 11.92
N PHE A 619 -8.78 -25.12 11.16
CA PHE A 619 -9.90 -25.16 10.23
C PHE A 619 -9.51 -25.65 8.83
N GLY A 620 -8.22 -25.85 8.56
CA GLY A 620 -7.71 -26.20 7.23
C GLY A 620 -8.02 -25.11 6.21
N VAL A 621 -7.77 -23.85 6.58
CA VAL A 621 -7.97 -22.70 5.69
C VAL A 621 -6.68 -21.91 5.50
N GLU A 622 -6.52 -21.32 4.32
CA GLU A 622 -5.39 -20.47 3.94
C GLU A 622 -5.87 -19.06 3.62
N LYS A 623 -5.10 -18.03 4.00
CA LYS A 623 -5.41 -16.64 3.67
C LYS A 623 -5.04 -16.43 2.20
N ILE A 624 -6.02 -16.02 1.39
CA ILE A 624 -5.85 -15.76 -0.06
C ILE A 624 -6.00 -14.29 -0.41
N PHE A 625 -6.54 -13.49 0.52
CA PHE A 625 -6.64 -12.05 0.39
C PHE A 625 -6.62 -11.42 1.78
N GLY A 626 -5.97 -10.28 1.92
CA GLY A 626 -6.14 -9.43 3.09
C GLY A 626 -5.68 -8.02 2.85
N ASN A 627 -6.44 -7.10 3.43
CA ASN A 627 -6.08 -5.69 3.60
C ASN A 627 -6.48 -5.23 5.00
N ALA A 628 -6.29 -3.96 5.36
CA ALA A 628 -6.62 -3.46 6.69
C ALA A 628 -8.06 -3.80 7.13
N ASN A 629 -9.05 -3.62 6.24
CA ASN A 629 -10.46 -3.79 6.63
C ASN A 629 -11.04 -5.19 6.46
N THR A 630 -10.34 -6.11 5.78
CA THR A 630 -10.93 -7.42 5.48
C THR A 630 -9.89 -8.51 5.27
N GLN A 631 -10.30 -9.75 5.50
CA GLN A 631 -9.54 -10.96 5.18
C GLN A 631 -10.45 -11.99 4.54
N VAL A 632 -9.91 -12.69 3.54
CA VAL A 632 -10.55 -13.85 2.91
C VAL A 632 -9.68 -15.07 3.13
N TRP A 633 -10.30 -16.11 3.65
CA TRP A 633 -9.67 -17.41 3.84
C TRP A 633 -10.37 -18.44 2.96
N ARG A 634 -9.59 -19.26 2.24
CA ARG A 634 -10.08 -20.36 1.40
C ARG A 634 -9.89 -21.67 2.13
N ARG A 635 -10.87 -22.58 2.03
CA ARG A 635 -10.73 -23.94 2.53
C ARG A 635 -9.75 -24.73 1.65
N ILE A 636 -8.76 -25.34 2.29
CA ILE A 636 -7.85 -26.31 1.68
C ILE A 636 -8.65 -27.61 1.50
N LYS A 637 -8.70 -28.09 0.25
CA LYS A 637 -9.43 -29.32 -0.09
C LYS A 637 -8.59 -30.56 0.16
#